data_AF-A0A853CCR8-F1
#
_entry.id   AF-A0A853CCR8-F1
#
_cell.length_a   1.000
_cell.length_b   1.000
_cell.length_c   1.000
_cell.angle_alpha   90.00
_cell.angle_beta   90.00
_cell.angle_gamma   90.00
#
_symmetry.space_group_name_H-M   'P 1'
#
loop_
_entity.id
_entity.type
_entity.pdbx_description
1 polymer ?
#
loop_
_entity_poly.entity_id
_entity_poly.type
_entity_poly.pdbx_seq_one_letter_code
_entity_poly.pdbx_strand_id
1 'polypeptide(L)' 'MGRRLMGGVEQLTRYLELLNRDPLLAPVKGVFAAQEIKPQARVLAQDRGIDCLVVDYAVLKGTDDPTQRLF' A
#
# COMPACT_ATOMS: atom_id res chain seq x y z
N MET A 1 -18.23 -8.46 0.54
CA MET A 1 -16.82 -8.77 0.91
C MET A 1 -15.84 -7.83 0.18
N GLY A 2 -15.92 -6.50 0.37
CA GLY A 2 -15.08 -5.52 -0.35
C GLY A 2 -14.63 -4.29 0.46
N ARG A 3 -15.11 -4.13 1.70
CA ARG A 3 -14.87 -2.93 2.53
C ARG A 3 -13.46 -2.84 3.14
N ARG A 4 -12.77 -3.97 3.40
CA ARG A 4 -11.50 -3.97 4.15
C ARG A 4 -10.36 -3.22 3.43
N LEU A 5 -10.25 -3.36 2.11
CA LEU A 5 -9.15 -2.72 1.36
C LEU A 5 -9.39 -1.22 1.14
N MET A 6 -10.64 -0.80 0.88
CA MET A 6 -10.97 0.63 0.79
C MET A 6 -10.73 1.36 2.11
N GLY A 7 -11.11 0.74 3.25
CA GLY A 7 -10.82 1.31 4.56
C GLY A 7 -9.31 1.47 4.84
N GLY A 8 -8.47 0.58 4.30
CA GLY A 8 -7.01 0.71 4.36
C GLY A 8 -6.49 1.92 3.58
N VAL A 9 -7.02 2.17 2.38
CA VAL A 9 -6.66 3.35 1.56
C VAL A 9 -7.11 4.66 2.24
N GLU A 10 -8.32 4.68 2.81
CA GLU A 10 -8.82 5.84 3.55
C GLU A 10 -7.96 6.14 4.79
N GLN A 11 -7.57 5.08 5.51
CA GLN A 11 -6.66 5.23 6.66
C GLN A 11 -5.31 5.81 6.25
N LEU A 12 -4.70 5.27 5.17
CA LEU A 12 -3.44 5.78 4.66
C LEU A 12 -3.56 7.24 4.22
N THR A 13 -4.66 7.61 3.56
CA THR A 13 -4.90 9.01 3.17
C THR A 13 -4.89 9.95 4.38
N ARG A 14 -5.59 9.59 5.46
CA ARG A 14 -5.60 10.41 6.69
C ARG A 14 -4.20 10.58 7.29
N TYR A 15 -3.37 9.54 7.25
CA TYR A 15 -1.99 9.64 7.73
C TYR A 15 -1.14 10.56 6.86
N LEU A 16 -1.24 10.45 5.53
CA LEU A 16 -0.52 11.33 4.62
C LEU A 16 -0.95 12.79 4.78
N GLU A 17 -2.25 13.06 4.92
CA GLU A 17 -2.77 14.40 5.21
C GLU A 17 -2.22 14.96 6.52
N LEU A 18 -2.12 14.14 7.56
CA LEU A 18 -1.57 14.58 8.86
C LEU A 18 -0.07 14.86 8.76
N LEU A 19 0.70 13.92 8.19
CA LEU A 19 2.16 14.01 8.11
C LEU A 19 2.63 15.17 7.21
N ASN A 20 1.93 15.43 6.11
CA ASN A 20 2.27 16.52 5.20
C ASN A 20 1.91 17.92 5.74
N ARG A 21 1.24 18.04 6.90
CA ARG A 21 1.06 19.34 7.58
C ARG A 21 2.32 19.82 8.27
N ASP A 22 3.23 18.92 8.62
CA ASP A 22 4.49 19.26 9.25
C ASP A 22 5.55 19.55 8.16
N PRO A 23 6.06 20.80 8.05
CA PRO A 23 7.07 21.15 7.05
C PRO A 23 8.42 20.48 7.28
N LEU A 24 8.68 19.91 8.47
CA LEU A 24 9.89 19.13 8.74
C LEU A 24 9.81 17.71 8.18
N LEU A 25 8.60 17.19 7.99
CA LEU A 25 8.36 15.86 7.44
C LEU A 25 7.99 15.90 5.96
N ALA A 26 7.32 16.96 5.53
CA ALA A 26 6.88 17.10 4.16
C ALA A 26 8.08 17.23 3.18
N PRO A 27 7.99 16.63 1.98
CA PRO A 27 6.85 15.89 1.43
C PRO A 27 6.87 14.39 1.79
N VAL A 28 5.72 13.86 2.21
CA VAL A 28 5.51 12.43 2.46
C VAL A 28 4.60 11.83 1.39
N LYS A 29 5.09 10.81 0.69
CA LYS A 29 4.34 10.01 -0.29
C LYS A 29 3.93 8.68 0.32
N GLY A 30 2.77 8.15 -0.08
CA GLY A 30 2.27 6.87 0.39
C GLY A 30 2.28 5.79 -0.68
N VAL A 31 2.51 4.55 -0.23
CA VAL A 31 2.33 3.34 -1.04
C VAL A 31 1.36 2.41 -0.29
N PHE A 32 0.27 2.02 -0.95
CA PHE A 32 -0.64 1.01 -0.46
C PHE A 32 -0.13 -0.38 -0.86
N ALA A 33 0.50 -1.08 0.08
CA ALA A 33 1.06 -2.42 -0.10
C ALA A 33 0.14 -3.50 0.48
N ALA A 34 -0.22 -4.52 -0.31
CA ALA A 34 -1.04 -5.65 0.14
C ALA A 34 -0.78 -6.91 -0.70
N GLN A 35 -1.14 -8.11 -0.21
CA GLN A 35 -1.06 -9.35 -1.00
C GLN A 35 -2.07 -9.39 -2.16
N GLU A 36 -3.18 -8.67 -2.04
CA GLU A 36 -4.17 -8.53 -3.09
C GLU A 36 -4.75 -7.11 -3.02
N ILE A 37 -4.94 -6.48 -4.18
CA ILE A 37 -5.56 -5.16 -4.28
C ILE A 37 -6.74 -5.25 -5.24
N LYS A 38 -7.96 -5.11 -4.70
CA LYS A 38 -9.19 -5.11 -5.48
C LYS A 38 -9.28 -3.86 -6.37
N PRO A 39 -9.96 -3.94 -7.54
CA PRO A 39 -10.09 -2.82 -8.46
C PRO A 39 -10.60 -1.53 -7.81
N GLN A 40 -11.61 -1.62 -6.93
CA GLN A 40 -12.17 -0.41 -6.27
C GLN A 40 -11.15 0.27 -5.35
N ALA A 41 -10.34 -0.51 -4.62
CA ALA A 41 -9.30 0.05 -3.76
C ALA A 41 -8.15 0.67 -4.57
N ARG A 42 -7.78 0.05 -5.70
CA ARG A 42 -6.78 0.61 -6.62
C ARG A 42 -7.22 1.96 -7.19
N VAL A 43 -8.45 2.04 -7.67
CA VAL A 43 -9.02 3.29 -8.19
C VAL A 43 -9.01 4.37 -7.11
N LEU A 44 -9.47 4.05 -5.90
CA LEU A 44 -9.46 5.01 -4.79
C LEU A 44 -8.03 5.46 -4.42
N ALA A 45 -7.05 4.56 -4.37
CA ALA A 45 -5.68 4.92 -4.04
C ALA A 45 -5.07 5.85 -5.10
N GLN A 46 -5.29 5.55 -6.38
CA GLN A 46 -4.82 6.38 -7.50
C GLN A 46 -5.45 7.78 -7.48
N ASP A 47 -6.75 7.88 -7.20
CA ASP A 47 -7.46 9.15 -7.04
C ASP A 47 -6.87 10.02 -5.91
N ARG A 48 -6.26 9.40 -4.90
CA ARG A 48 -5.57 10.07 -3.79
C ARG A 48 -4.06 10.27 -4.00
N GLY A 49 -3.53 9.94 -5.18
CA GLY A 49 -2.10 10.03 -5.47
C GLY A 49 -1.24 9.02 -4.68
N ILE A 50 -1.82 7.88 -4.31
CA ILE A 50 -1.16 6.80 -3.59
C ILE A 50 -0.84 5.66 -4.56
N ASP A 51 0.43 5.27 -4.62
CA ASP A 51 0.87 4.13 -5.43
C ASP A 51 0.39 2.80 -4.83
N CYS A 52 0.15 1.80 -5.67
CA CYS A 52 -0.31 0.47 -5.25
C CYS A 52 0.75 -0.59 -5.56
N LEU A 53 1.17 -1.34 -4.53
CA LEU A 53 2.13 -2.42 -4.68
C LEU A 53 1.55 -3.75 -4.19
N VAL A 54 1.59 -4.78 -5.02
CA VAL A 54 1.30 -6.15 -4.56
C VAL A 54 2.57 -6.76 -4.01
N VAL A 55 2.53 -7.26 -2.77
CA VAL A 55 3.71 -7.81 -2.08
C VAL A 55 3.51 -9.28 -1.74
N ASP A 56 4.59 -10.05 -1.86
CA ASP A 56 4.67 -11.42 -1.38
C ASP A 56 5.21 -11.42 0.06
N TYR A 57 4.37 -11.76 1.03
CA TYR A 57 4.79 -11.77 2.43
C TYR A 57 5.76 -12.89 2.77
N ALA A 58 5.74 -14.01 2.04
CA ALA A 58 6.67 -15.09 2.30
C ALA A 58 8.10 -14.66 1.97
N VAL A 59 8.26 -13.93 0.85
CA VAL A 59 9.52 -13.32 0.44
C VAL A 59 9.93 -12.22 1.42
N LEU A 60 9.03 -11.30 1.78
CA LEU A 60 9.35 -10.20 2.71
C LEU A 60 9.73 -10.67 4.12
N LYS A 61 9.18 -11.80 4.58
CA LYS A 61 9.53 -12.40 5.88
C LYS A 61 10.82 -13.22 5.82
N GLY A 62 11.44 -13.38 4.65
CA GLY A 62 12.61 -14.24 4.45
C GLY A 62 12.32 -15.73 4.63
N THR A 63 11.06 -16.13 4.53
CA THR A 63 10.62 -17.54 4.67
C THR A 63 10.54 -18.28 3.35
N ASP A 64 10.68 -17.56 2.23
CA ASP A 64 10.78 -18.10 0.87
C ASP A 64 12.05 -17.52 0.23
N ASP A 65 12.94 -18.40 -0.23
CA ASP A 65 14.12 -17.99 -0.98
C ASP A 65 13.77 -17.98 -2.49
N PRO A 66 13.72 -16.80 -3.14
CA PRO A 66 13.28 -16.70 -4.53
C PRO A 66 14.25 -17.39 -5.50
N THR A 67 15.48 -17.72 -5.08
CA THR A 67 16.42 -18.49 -5.90
C THR A 67 16.08 -19.98 -5.97
N GLN A 68 15.17 -20.46 -5.11
CA GLN A 68 14.70 -21.85 -5.09
C GLN A 68 13.47 -22.10 -5.98
N ARG A 69 12.90 -21.05 -6.60
CA ARG A 69 11.79 -21.20 -7.54
C ARG A 69 12.34 -21.68 -8.90
N LEU A 70 12.17 -22.97 -9.20
CA LEU A 70 12.39 -23.54 -10.53
C LEU A 70 11.27 -23.02 -11.46
N PHE A 71 11.65 -22.10 -12.35
CA PHE A 71 10.95 -21.52 -13.52
C PHE A 71 9.42 -21.58 -13.52
#